data_AF-A0AAW9WJD6-F1
#
_entry.id   AF-A0AAW9WJD6-F1
#
_cell.length_a   1.000
_cell.length_b   1.000
_cell.length_c   1.000
_cell.angle_alpha   90.00
_cell.angle_beta   90.00
_cell.angle_gamma   90.00
#
_symmetry.space_group_name_H-M   'P 1'
#
loop_
_entity.id
_entity.type
_entity.pdbx_description
1 polymer ?
#
loop_
_entity_poly.entity_id
_entity_poly.type
_entity_poly.pdbx_seq_one_letter_code
_entity_poly.pdbx_strand_id
1 'polypeptide(L)'
;MDRFTIPDEPIEGGIKRTVIDARLVRQEAMTIYWLLKEYEDVGLEPDEIRKLAEYRRLEDQKQLVKLPCKVGDIVYGTFAGRVSECFCIGWKYTGGGLYMICMDRENHQNYSFFDFLFGEKWFLNREEAERALSKK
;
A
#
# COMPACT_ATOMS: atom_id res chain seq x y z
N MET A 1 -5.85 7.36 48.08
CA MET A 1 -6.12 6.40 46.99
C MET A 1 -5.59 7.06 45.73
N ASP A 2 -4.48 6.54 45.21
CA ASP A 2 -3.87 7.06 43.98
C ASP A 2 -4.84 6.78 42.82
N ARG A 3 -5.56 7.81 42.39
CA ARG A 3 -6.45 7.75 41.23
C ARG A 3 -5.64 8.06 39.98
N PHE A 4 -5.60 7.13 39.05
CA PHE A 4 -5.23 7.41 37.66
C PHE A 4 -6.48 7.99 36.98
N THR A 5 -6.46 9.28 36.65
CA THR A 5 -7.58 9.96 36.00
C THR A 5 -7.35 10.03 34.49
N ILE A 6 -8.25 9.40 33.73
CA ILE A 6 -8.50 9.78 32.33
C ILE A 6 -9.08 11.21 32.36
N PRO A 7 -8.75 12.09 31.39
CA PRO A 7 -9.30 13.43 31.35
C PRO A 7 -10.83 13.45 31.43
N ASP A 8 -11.37 14.42 32.17
CA ASP A 8 -12.80 14.64 32.35
C ASP A 8 -13.48 14.96 30.98
N GLU A 9 -14.55 14.23 30.63
CA GLU A 9 -15.33 14.47 29.40
C GLU A 9 -16.57 15.34 29.70
N PRO A 10 -16.77 16.50 29.06
CA PRO A 10 -18.00 17.28 29.21
C PRO A 10 -19.18 16.57 28.52
N ILE A 11 -20.32 16.51 29.21
CA ILE A 11 -21.59 15.95 28.71
C ILE A 11 -22.71 16.97 28.94
N GLU A 12 -23.84 16.82 28.23
CA GLU A 12 -25.01 17.66 28.47
C GLU A 12 -25.48 17.49 29.93
N GLY A 13 -25.38 18.56 30.72
CA GLY A 13 -25.75 18.57 32.14
C GLY A 13 -24.64 18.17 33.13
N GLY A 14 -23.38 17.99 32.69
CA GLY A 14 -22.29 17.75 33.67
C GLY A 14 -20.94 17.33 33.10
N ILE A 15 -20.13 16.73 33.97
CA ILE A 15 -18.79 16.20 33.65
C ILE A 15 -18.79 14.70 33.94
N LYS A 16 -18.41 13.90 32.94
CA LYS A 16 -18.20 12.47 33.07
C LYS A 16 -16.75 12.21 33.50
N ARG A 17 -16.58 11.59 34.67
CA ARG A 17 -15.28 11.16 35.18
C ARG A 17 -15.14 9.65 35.13
N THR A 18 -14.13 9.15 34.43
CA THR A 18 -13.81 7.72 34.45
C THR A 18 -12.79 7.44 35.55
N VAL A 19 -13.18 6.66 36.56
CA VAL A 19 -12.30 6.26 37.66
C VAL A 19 -11.77 4.85 37.39
N ILE A 20 -10.44 4.71 37.33
CA ILE A 20 -9.77 3.41 37.16
C ILE A 20 -9.35 2.87 38.53
N ASP A 21 -9.65 1.59 38.84
CA ASP A 21 -9.15 0.94 40.05
C ASP A 21 -7.66 0.59 39.89
N ALA A 22 -6.81 1.38 40.55
CA ALA A 22 -5.36 1.19 40.54
C ALA A 22 -4.88 -0.16 41.12
N ARG A 23 -5.71 -0.89 41.87
CA ARG A 23 -5.38 -2.25 42.34
C ARG A 23 -5.49 -3.26 41.21
N LEU A 24 -6.52 -3.14 40.37
CA LEU A 24 -6.68 -4.00 39.19
C LEU A 24 -5.59 -3.73 38.16
N VAL A 25 -5.25 -2.45 37.94
CA VAL A 25 -4.12 -2.08 37.06
C VAL A 25 -2.80 -2.70 37.54
N ARG A 26 -2.57 -2.73 38.86
CA ARG A 26 -1.37 -3.37 39.44
C ARG A 26 -1.33 -4.89 39.23
N GLN A 27 -2.48 -5.56 39.23
CA GLN A 27 -2.53 -7.00 38.94
C GLN A 27 -2.15 -7.30 37.49
N GLU A 28 -2.53 -6.42 36.55
CA GLU A 28 -2.25 -6.56 35.12
C GLU A 28 -0.97 -5.84 34.65
N ALA A 29 -0.20 -5.24 35.56
CA ALA A 29 0.91 -4.36 35.21
C ALA A 29 1.95 -5.05 34.32
N MET A 30 2.26 -6.31 34.60
CA MET A 30 3.21 -7.08 33.81
C MET A 30 2.66 -7.40 32.42
N THR A 31 1.37 -7.76 32.32
CA THR A 31 0.68 -7.98 31.04
C THR A 31 0.73 -6.73 30.17
N ILE A 32 0.39 -5.57 30.75
CA ILE A 32 0.42 -4.26 30.07
C ILE A 32 1.85 -3.94 29.60
N TYR A 33 2.85 -4.17 30.45
CA TYR A 33 4.25 -3.96 30.10
C TYR A 33 4.67 -4.79 28.88
N TRP A 34 4.38 -6.10 28.87
CA TRP A 34 4.76 -6.96 27.75
C TRP A 34 4.05 -6.59 26.45
N LEU A 35 2.78 -6.22 26.51
CA LEU A 35 2.04 -5.75 25.33
C LEU A 35 2.62 -4.44 24.78
N LEU A 36 2.97 -3.50 25.66
CA LEU A 36 3.60 -2.25 25.24
C LEU A 36 4.97 -2.50 24.65
N LYS A 37 5.75 -3.40 25.26
CA LYS A 37 7.05 -3.81 24.74
C LYS A 37 6.93 -4.45 23.35
N GLU A 38 5.99 -5.37 23.17
CA GLU A 38 5.73 -5.98 21.86
C GLU A 38 5.37 -4.92 20.81
N TYR A 39 4.56 -3.93 21.18
CA TYR A 39 4.23 -2.80 20.32
C TYR A 39 5.45 -1.93 19.99
N GLU A 40 6.29 -1.60 20.97
CA GLU A 40 7.51 -0.81 20.78
C GLU A 40 8.57 -1.57 19.95
N ASP A 41 8.69 -2.89 20.14
CA ASP A 41 9.61 -3.76 19.41
C ASP A 41 9.24 -3.86 17.91
N VAL A 42 8.00 -3.53 17.51
CA VAL A 42 7.61 -3.39 16.10
C VAL A 42 8.37 -2.24 15.41
N GLY A 43 8.81 -1.23 16.17
CA GLY A 43 9.58 -0.10 15.65
C GLY A 43 8.81 0.80 14.67
N LEU A 44 7.47 0.78 14.74
CA LEU A 44 6.60 1.62 13.93
C LEU A 44 5.89 2.64 14.81
N GLU A 45 5.69 3.84 14.26
CA GLU A 45 4.92 4.88 14.92
C GLU A 45 3.40 4.55 14.91
N PRO A 46 2.61 5.07 15.87
CA PRO A 46 1.17 4.82 15.92
C PRO A 46 0.42 5.14 14.63
N ASP A 47 0.84 6.21 13.94
CA ASP A 47 0.25 6.59 12.65
C ASP A 47 0.58 5.58 11.53
N GLU A 48 1.75 4.94 11.56
CA GLU A 48 2.12 3.90 10.59
C GLU A 48 1.32 2.63 10.79
N ILE A 49 1.12 2.24 12.05
CA ILE A 49 0.28 1.08 12.41
C ILE A 49 -1.17 1.33 11.97
N ARG A 50 -1.69 2.55 12.17
CA ARG A 50 -3.03 2.91 11.69
C ARG A 50 -3.12 2.81 10.17
N LYS A 51 -2.12 3.31 9.43
CA LYS A 51 -2.08 3.21 7.95
C LYS A 51 -2.03 1.75 7.48
N LEU A 52 -1.28 0.88 8.16
CA LEU A 52 -1.22 -0.55 7.85
C LEU A 52 -2.56 -1.25 8.09
N ALA A 53 -3.24 -0.93 9.20
CA ALA A 53 -4.57 -1.46 9.49
C ALA A 53 -5.61 -1.02 8.44
N GLU A 54 -5.55 0.25 8.02
CA GLU A 54 -6.39 0.79 6.95
C GLU A 54 -6.11 0.09 5.61
N TYR A 55 -4.84 -0.08 5.25
CA TYR A 55 -4.44 -0.79 4.03
C TYR A 55 -5.01 -2.21 3.98
N ARG A 56 -4.86 -3.00 5.06
CA ARG A 56 -5.41 -4.36 5.16
C ARG A 56 -6.92 -4.39 4.98
N ARG A 57 -7.62 -3.46 5.64
CA ARG A 57 -9.08 -3.34 5.50
C ARG A 57 -9.49 -3.04 4.06
N LEU A 58 -8.81 -2.12 3.38
CA LEU A 58 -9.08 -1.81 1.97
C LEU A 58 -8.77 -3.00 1.05
N GLU A 59 -7.75 -3.79 1.38
CA GLU A 59 -7.42 -5.02 0.67
C GLU A 59 -8.54 -6.06 0.77
N ASP A 60 -9.03 -6.31 1.98
CA ASP A 60 -10.16 -7.23 2.24
C ASP A 60 -11.44 -6.79 1.51
N GLN A 61 -11.66 -5.46 1.44
CA GLN A 61 -12.79 -4.87 0.72
C GLN A 61 -12.59 -4.80 -0.80
N LYS A 62 -11.43 -5.26 -1.31
CA LYS A 62 -11.06 -5.17 -2.74
C LYS A 62 -11.13 -3.74 -3.30
N GLN A 63 -10.85 -2.75 -2.46
CA GLN A 63 -10.83 -1.33 -2.86
C GLN A 63 -9.43 -0.85 -3.27
N LEU A 64 -8.42 -1.70 -3.13
CA LEU A 64 -7.06 -1.41 -3.58
C LEU A 64 -6.89 -1.69 -5.08
N VAL A 65 -6.33 -0.71 -5.78
CA VAL A 65 -5.88 -0.88 -7.17
C VAL A 65 -4.63 -1.76 -7.19
N LYS A 66 -4.70 -2.89 -7.92
CA LYS A 66 -3.54 -3.78 -8.11
C LYS A 66 -2.81 -3.40 -9.39
N LEU A 67 -1.58 -2.92 -9.24
CA LEU A 67 -0.73 -2.57 -10.37
C LEU A 67 -0.12 -3.84 -10.98
N PRO A 68 -0.11 -3.99 -12.32
CA PRO A 68 0.53 -5.10 -13.03
C PRO A 68 2.03 -5.27 -12.75
N CYS A 69 2.74 -4.18 -12.48
CA CYS A 69 4.18 -4.17 -12.16
C CYS A 69 4.54 -3.01 -11.23
N LYS A 70 5.71 -3.10 -10.61
CA LYS A 70 6.25 -2.08 -9.72
C LYS A 70 7.04 -1.04 -10.50
N VAL A 71 7.17 0.14 -9.92
CA VAL A 71 8.13 1.15 -10.42
C VAL A 71 9.54 0.60 -10.23
N GLY A 72 10.34 0.65 -11.30
CA GLY A 72 11.67 0.04 -11.40
C GLY A 72 11.69 -1.31 -12.11
N ASP A 73 10.53 -1.97 -12.30
CA ASP A 73 10.48 -3.24 -13.03
C ASP A 73 10.78 -3.05 -14.52
N ILE A 74 11.39 -4.08 -15.12
CA ILE A 74 11.57 -4.18 -16.56
C ILE A 74 10.30 -4.80 -17.15
N VAL A 75 9.75 -4.14 -18.14
CA VAL A 75 8.57 -4.55 -18.92
C VAL A 75 8.90 -4.58 -20.41
N TYR A 76 8.25 -5.45 -21.15
CA TYR A 76 8.51 -5.67 -22.57
C TYR A 76 7.30 -5.22 -23.39
N GLY A 77 7.54 -4.25 -24.28
CA GLY A 77 6.52 -3.68 -25.13
C GLY A 77 6.69 -4.13 -26.59
N THR A 78 5.61 -4.58 -27.22
CA THR A 78 5.63 -4.91 -28.65
C THR A 78 5.28 -3.68 -29.48
N PHE A 79 6.27 -3.10 -30.17
CA PHE A 79 6.11 -1.90 -30.99
C PHE A 79 6.62 -2.13 -32.40
N ALA A 80 5.87 -1.73 -33.42
CA ALA A 80 6.32 -1.71 -34.83
C ALA A 80 7.02 -3.00 -35.30
N GLY A 81 6.56 -4.18 -34.85
CA GLY A 81 7.18 -5.45 -35.24
C GLY A 81 8.40 -5.87 -34.42
N ARG A 82 8.72 -5.19 -33.32
CA ARG A 82 9.84 -5.54 -32.42
C ARG A 82 9.40 -5.57 -30.95
N VAL A 83 10.17 -6.28 -30.14
CA VAL A 83 10.05 -6.25 -28.68
C VAL A 83 11.07 -5.25 -28.15
N SER A 84 10.59 -4.20 -27.49
CA SER A 84 11.41 -3.23 -26.77
C SER A 84 11.44 -3.55 -25.28
N GLU A 85 12.61 -3.39 -24.67
CA GLU A 85 12.76 -3.41 -23.21
C GLU A 85 12.53 -2.01 -22.64
N CYS A 86 11.65 -1.89 -21.66
CA CYS A 86 11.31 -0.61 -21.03
C CYS A 86 11.32 -0.72 -19.52
N PHE A 87 11.67 0.36 -18.83
CA PHE A 87 11.57 0.47 -17.37
C PHE A 87 10.24 1.10 -16.99
N CYS A 88 9.48 0.50 -16.09
CA CYS A 88 8.32 1.14 -15.48
C CYS A 88 8.81 2.26 -14.56
N ILE A 89 8.56 3.52 -14.90
CA ILE A 89 9.02 4.69 -14.12
C ILE A 89 7.91 5.32 -13.28
N GLY A 90 6.64 4.95 -13.51
CA GLY A 90 5.54 5.48 -12.73
C GLY A 90 4.18 5.01 -13.20
N TRP A 91 3.17 5.35 -12.40
CA TRP A 91 1.77 5.11 -12.71
C TRP A 91 0.98 6.40 -12.57
N LYS A 92 0.03 6.62 -13.47
CA LYS A 92 -0.85 7.78 -13.45
C LYS A 92 -2.29 7.34 -13.59
N TYR A 93 -3.12 7.72 -12.65
CA TYR A 93 -4.57 7.58 -12.79
C TYR A 93 -5.14 8.87 -13.37
N THR A 94 -5.90 8.76 -14.45
CA THR A 94 -6.67 9.89 -15.02
C THR A 94 -8.12 9.47 -15.22
N GLY A 95 -9.01 10.40 -15.56
CA GLY A 95 -10.45 10.09 -15.76
C GLY A 95 -10.75 9.00 -16.80
N GLY A 96 -9.77 8.63 -17.65
CA GLY A 96 -9.87 7.53 -18.61
C GLY A 96 -9.29 6.19 -18.16
N GLY A 97 -8.73 6.09 -16.95
CA GLY A 97 -8.16 4.85 -16.42
C GLY A 97 -6.73 4.99 -15.89
N LEU A 98 -6.10 3.84 -15.65
CA LEU A 98 -4.75 3.74 -15.12
C LEU A 98 -3.74 3.62 -16.27
N TYR A 99 -2.67 4.41 -16.19
CA TYR A 99 -1.62 4.46 -17.19
C TYR A 99 -0.28 4.09 -16.56
N MET A 100 0.42 3.14 -17.17
CA MET A 100 1.83 2.90 -16.92
C MET A 100 2.66 3.92 -17.70
N ILE A 101 3.59 4.57 -17.00
CA ILE A 101 4.64 5.39 -17.59
C ILE A 101 5.90 4.55 -17.62
N CYS A 102 6.49 4.41 -18.81
CA CYS A 102 7.69 3.61 -19.01
C CYS A 102 8.72 4.37 -19.83
N MET A 103 9.99 4.03 -19.66
CA MET A 103 11.09 4.56 -20.44
C MET A 103 11.73 3.44 -21.25
N ASP A 104 11.81 3.62 -22.57
CA ASP A 104 12.51 2.67 -23.44
C ASP A 104 14.02 2.72 -23.21
N ARG A 105 14.63 1.55 -23.08
CA ARG A 105 16.05 1.41 -22.72
C ARG A 105 16.98 1.83 -23.86
N GLU A 106 16.57 1.67 -25.12
CA GLU A 106 17.42 1.98 -26.27
C GLU A 106 17.40 3.46 -26.60
N ASN A 107 16.21 4.07 -26.63
CA ASN A 107 16.00 5.40 -27.16
C ASN A 107 15.79 6.46 -26.06
N HIS A 108 15.73 6.04 -24.79
CA HIS A 108 15.46 6.90 -23.62
C HIS A 108 14.19 7.75 -23.75
N GLN A 109 13.24 7.30 -24.59
CA GLN A 109 11.95 7.95 -24.75
C GLN A 109 10.97 7.46 -23.70
N ASN A 110 10.18 8.39 -23.18
CA ASN A 110 9.09 8.06 -22.28
C ASN A 110 7.84 7.73 -23.09
N TYR A 111 7.20 6.64 -22.72
CA TYR A 111 5.89 6.27 -23.23
C TYR A 111 4.87 6.12 -22.10
N SER A 112 3.61 6.36 -22.44
CA SER A 112 2.48 6.21 -21.51
C SER A 112 1.42 5.34 -22.16
N PHE A 113 1.02 4.27 -21.47
CA PHE A 113 0.07 3.30 -21.98
C PHE A 113 -0.89 2.86 -20.91
N PHE A 114 -2.10 2.49 -21.33
CA PHE A 114 -3.11 1.96 -20.43
C PHE A 114 -2.72 0.60 -19.83
N ASP A 115 -3.12 0.39 -18.59
CA ASP A 115 -2.91 -0.85 -17.84
C ASP A 115 -3.61 -2.06 -18.47
N PHE A 116 -4.80 -1.88 -19.08
CA PHE A 116 -5.52 -2.97 -19.73
C PHE A 116 -4.80 -3.57 -20.95
N LEU A 117 -3.75 -2.93 -21.46
CA LEU A 117 -2.94 -3.44 -22.57
C LEU A 117 -1.90 -4.49 -22.13
N PHE A 118 -1.77 -4.74 -20.83
CA PHE A 118 -0.98 -5.85 -20.32
C PHE A 118 -1.56 -7.19 -20.78
N GLY A 119 -0.68 -8.08 -21.26
CA GLY A 119 -1.06 -9.35 -21.89
C GLY A 119 -1.37 -9.26 -23.38
N GLU A 120 -1.55 -8.07 -23.94
CA GLU A 120 -1.75 -7.86 -25.38
C GLU A 120 -0.56 -7.19 -26.05
N LYS A 121 -0.10 -6.06 -25.48
CA LYS A 121 1.02 -5.26 -26.00
C LYS A 121 2.18 -5.14 -25.02
N TRP A 122 1.91 -5.33 -23.73
CA TRP A 122 2.86 -5.19 -22.64
C TRP A 122 2.95 -6.49 -21.84
N PHE A 123 4.17 -6.88 -21.49
CA PHE A 123 4.44 -8.16 -20.84
C PHE A 123 5.50 -8.01 -19.77
N LEU A 124 5.42 -8.85 -18.73
CA LEU A 124 6.45 -8.92 -17.69
C LEU A 124 7.65 -9.75 -18.15
N ASN A 125 7.44 -10.66 -19.11
CA ASN A 125 8.45 -11.56 -19.63
C ASN A 125 8.70 -11.31 -21.12
N ARG A 126 9.97 -11.35 -21.53
CA ARG A 126 10.37 -11.19 -22.94
C ARG A 126 9.78 -12.28 -23.83
N GLU A 127 9.80 -13.53 -23.38
CA GLU A 127 9.28 -14.67 -24.14
C GLU A 127 7.77 -14.55 -24.42
N GLU A 128 7.00 -13.95 -23.50
CA GLU A 128 5.59 -13.67 -23.71
C GLU A 128 5.38 -12.61 -24.79
N ALA A 129 6.19 -11.55 -24.78
CA ALA A 129 6.15 -10.50 -25.80
C ALA A 129 6.52 -11.05 -27.19
N GLU A 130 7.55 -11.89 -27.29
CA GLU A 130 7.97 -12.51 -28.55
C GLU A 130 6.90 -13.48 -29.07
N ARG A 131 6.28 -14.28 -28.20
CA ARG A 131 5.14 -15.14 -28.58
C ARG A 131 3.95 -14.32 -29.07
N ALA A 132 3.62 -13.22 -28.40
CA ALA A 132 2.53 -12.34 -28.82
C ALA A 132 2.80 -11.72 -30.20
N LEU A 133 4.06 -11.40 -30.50
CA LEU A 133 4.46 -10.89 -31.80
C LEU A 133 4.40 -11.96 -32.91
N SER A 134 4.80 -13.19 -32.62
CA SER A 134 4.79 -14.31 -33.58
C SER A 134 3.39 -14.77 -34.02
N LYS A 135 2.36 -14.43 -33.23
CA LYS A 135 0.96 -14.78 -33.51
C LYS A 135 0.24 -13.78 -34.41
N LYS A 136 0.91 -12.69 -34.81
CA LYS A 136 0.38 -11.62 -35.65
C LYS A 136 0.83 -11.79 -37.10
#